data_AF-A0A7K3CS95-F1
#
_entry.id   AF-A0A7K3CS95-F1
#
_cell.length_a   1.000
_cell.length_b   1.000
_cell.length_c   1.000
_cell.angle_alpha   90.00
_cell.angle_beta   90.00
_cell.angle_gamma   90.00
#
_symmetry.space_group_name_H-M   'P 1'
#
loop_
_entity.id
_entity.type
_entity.pdbx_description
1 polymer ?
#
loop_
_entity_poly.entity_id
_entity_poly.type
_entity_poly.pdbx_seq_one_letter_code
_entity_poly.pdbx_strand_id
1 'polypeptide(L)' 'LVAALRRLSERQRHVAVLHYVCDLSVQQVAAETGIAAGTVKSHLSRARAALAPHLDDAAFDDAPTSDLDLGGAP' A
#
# COMPACT_ATOMS: atom_id res chain seq x y z
N LEU A 1 -2.32 6.58 -3.04
CA LEU A 1 -2.48 5.31 -2.26
C LEU A 1 -3.67 5.32 -1.28
N VAL A 2 -3.74 6.26 -0.33
CA VAL A 2 -4.78 6.28 0.75
C VAL A 2 -6.21 6.31 0.23
N ALA A 3 -6.51 7.10 -0.81
CA ALA A 3 -7.85 7.17 -1.40
C ALA A 3 -8.28 5.84 -2.05
N ALA A 4 -7.34 5.14 -2.69
CA ALA A 4 -7.60 3.87 -3.35
C ALA A 4 -7.85 2.73 -2.33
N LEU A 5 -7.14 2.74 -1.19
CA LEU A 5 -7.39 1.81 -0.08
C LEU A 5 -8.79 1.99 0.53
N ARG A 6 -9.34 3.21 0.56
CA ARG A 6 -10.70 3.48 1.05
C ARG A 6 -11.80 2.82 0.22
N ARG A 7 -11.50 2.42 -1.02
CA ARG A 7 -12.45 1.71 -1.90
C ARG A 7 -12.54 0.21 -1.61
N LEU A 8 -11.58 -0.34 -0.87
CA LEU A 8 -11.60 -1.74 -0.44
C LEU A 8 -12.59 -1.91 0.71
N SER A 9 -13.22 -3.10 0.78
CA SER A 9 -13.96 -3.49 1.98
C SER A 9 -13.02 -3.48 3.19
N GLU A 10 -13.57 -3.26 4.39
CA GLU A 10 -12.78 -3.12 5.60
C GLU A 10 -11.78 -4.27 5.79
N ARG A 11 -12.23 -5.52 5.56
CA ARG A 11 -11.39 -6.71 5.68
C ARG A 11 -10.31 -6.82 4.60
N GLN A 12 -10.58 -6.35 3.38
CA GLN A 12 -9.56 -6.30 2.32
C GLN A 12 -8.54 -5.20 2.58
N ARG A 13 -9.00 -4.04 3.06
CA ARG A 13 -8.15 -2.92 3.44
C ARG A 13 -7.20 -3.30 4.57
N HIS A 14 -7.71 -3.94 5.61
CA HIS A 14 -6.90 -4.38 6.74
C HIS A 14 -5.76 -5.32 6.29
N VAL A 15 -6.09 -6.34 5.48
CA VAL A 15 -5.11 -7.27 4.90
C VAL A 15 -4.09 -6.53 4.02
N ALA A 16 -4.53 -5.60 3.18
CA ALA A 16 -3.67 -4.84 2.28
C ALA A 16 -2.72 -3.89 3.05
N VAL A 17 -3.20 -3.26 4.13
CA VAL A 17 -2.37 -2.37 4.98
C VAL A 17 -1.28 -3.18 5.69
N LEU A 18 -1.64 -4.28 6.35
CA LEU A 18 -0.65 -5.12 7.02
C LEU A 18 0.43 -5.62 6.06
N HIS A 19 0.05 -5.98 4.84
CA HIS A 19 1.01 -6.50 3.86
C HIS A 19 1.85 -5.40 3.17
N TYR A 20 1.22 -4.35 2.64
CA TYR A 20 1.91 -3.36 1.80
C TYR A 20 2.47 -2.16 2.56
N VAL A 21 1.97 -1.88 3.77
CA VAL A 21 2.40 -0.73 4.58
C VAL A 21 3.22 -1.19 5.78
N CYS A 22 2.86 -2.32 6.39
CA CYS A 22 3.60 -2.87 7.52
C CYS A 22 4.59 -3.97 7.13
N ASP A 23 4.71 -4.30 5.83
CA ASP A 23 5.62 -5.32 5.28
C ASP A 23 5.48 -6.73 5.90
N LEU A 24 4.31 -7.07 6.45
CA LEU A 24 4.06 -8.41 6.96
C LEU A 24 3.95 -9.39 5.81
N SER A 25 4.58 -10.56 5.96
CA SER A 25 4.37 -11.68 5.05
C SER A 25 2.92 -12.20 5.11
N VAL A 26 2.49 -12.90 4.05
CA VAL A 26 1.16 -13.54 4.00
C VAL A 26 0.88 -14.42 5.24
N GLN A 27 1.89 -15.11 5.75
CA GLN A 27 1.74 -15.96 6.94
C GLN A 27 1.58 -15.15 8.22
N GLN A 28 2.31 -14.04 8.36
CA GLN A 28 2.15 -13.13 9.49
C GLN A 28 0.77 -12.46 9.45
N VAL A 29 0.30 -12.03 8.28
CA VAL A 29 -1.07 -11.48 8.13
C VAL A 29 -2.13 -12.53 8.48
N ALA A 30 -1.94 -13.78 8.05
CA ALA A 30 -2.85 -14.88 8.40
C ALA A 30 -2.92 -15.11 9.92
N ALA A 31 -1.77 -15.12 10.59
CA ALA A 31 -1.67 -15.24 12.04
C ALA A 31 -2.34 -14.06 12.76
N GLU A 32 -2.08 -12.82 12.31
CA GLU A 32 -2.61 -11.59 12.93
C GLU A 32 -4.15 -11.49 12.80
N THR A 33 -4.68 -11.86 11.63
CA THR A 33 -6.11 -11.68 11.31
C THR A 33 -6.97 -12.92 11.57
N GLY A 34 -6.36 -14.06 11.89
CA GLY A 34 -7.03 -15.36 12.05
C GLY A 34 -7.64 -15.91 10.76
N ILE A 35 -7.21 -15.44 9.59
CA ILE A 35 -7.74 -15.86 8.28
C ILE A 35 -6.76 -16.83 7.63
N ALA A 36 -7.27 -17.83 6.90
CA ALA A 36 -6.44 -18.73 6.12
C ALA A 36 -5.53 -17.98 5.12
N ALA A 37 -4.26 -18.41 5.01
CA ALA A 37 -3.27 -17.82 4.11
C ALA A 37 -3.74 -17.80 2.63
N GLY A 38 -4.52 -18.79 2.20
CA GLY A 38 -5.13 -18.81 0.87
C GLY A 38 -6.09 -17.63 0.66
N THR A 39 -6.94 -17.34 1.64
CA THR A 39 -7.86 -16.19 1.62
C THR A 39 -7.11 -14.87 1.68
N VAL A 40 -6.02 -14.77 2.45
CA VAL A 40 -5.13 -13.61 2.45
C VAL A 40 -4.60 -13.33 1.04
N LYS A 41 -4.09 -14.35 0.34
CA LYS A 41 -3.65 -14.21 -1.06
C LYS A 41 -4.78 -13.76 -1.99
N SER A 42 -5.99 -14.31 -1.84
CA SER A 42 -7.16 -13.88 -2.63
C SER A 42 -7.55 -12.42 -2.35
N HIS A 43 -7.49 -11.98 -1.09
CA HIS A 43 -7.74 -10.59 -0.72
C HIS A 43 -6.69 -9.65 -1.32
N LEU A 44 -5.40 -10.01 -1.24
CA LEU A 44 -4.31 -9.22 -1.83
C LEU A 44 -4.40 -9.12 -3.35
N SER A 45 -4.73 -10.22 -4.03
CA SER A 45 -4.96 -10.21 -5.49
C SER A 45 -6.07 -9.23 -5.89
N ARG A 46 -7.22 -9.28 -5.19
CA ARG A 46 -8.34 -8.36 -5.42
C ARG A 46 -7.99 -6.91 -5.06
N ALA A 47 -7.28 -6.70 -3.96
CA ALA A 47 -6.80 -5.39 -3.55
C ALA A 47 -5.89 -4.80 -4.63
N ARG A 48 -4.92 -5.57 -5.13
CA ARG A 48 -4.03 -5.14 -6.22
C ARG A 48 -4.80 -4.78 -7.48
N ALA A 49 -5.77 -5.60 -7.89
CA ALA A 49 -6.61 -5.32 -9.06
C ALA A 49 -7.44 -4.03 -8.89
N ALA A 50 -7.94 -3.77 -7.68
CA ALA A 50 -8.68 -2.54 -7.38
C ALA A 50 -7.78 -1.31 -7.25
N LEU A 51 -6.52 -1.49 -6.84
CA LEU A 51 -5.53 -0.41 -6.70
C LEU A 51 -4.84 -0.06 -8.02
N ALA A 52 -4.66 -1.03 -8.94
CA ALA A 52 -3.91 -0.84 -10.19
C ALA A 52 -4.34 0.39 -11.01
N PRO A 53 -5.65 0.65 -11.25
CA PRO A 53 -6.07 1.83 -12.01
C PRO A 53 -5.71 3.18 -11.36
N HIS A 54 -5.36 3.17 -10.07
CA HIS A 54 -5.01 4.37 -9.30
C HIS A 54 -3.50 4.53 -9.07
N LEU A 55 -2.71 3.52 -9.45
CA LEU A 55 -1.26 3.58 -9.39
C LEU A 55 -0.68 4.09 -10.71
N ASP A 56 -1.33 3.80 -11.83
CA ASP A 56 -0.93 4.30 -13.15
C ASP A 56 -1.15 5.83 -13.28
N ASP A 57 -2.19 6.39 -12.65
CA ASP A 57 -2.45 7.85 -12.58
C ASP A 57 -1.58 8.56 -11.54
N ALA A 58 -1.06 7.84 -10.54
CA ALA A 58 -0.24 8.39 -9.47
C ALA A 58 1.26 8.26 -9.74
N ALA A 59 1.64 7.95 -10.98
CA ALA A 59 3.02 7.80 -11.41
C ALA A 59 3.77 9.13 -11.22
N PHE A 60 4.37 9.25 -10.03
CA PHE A 60 5.39 10.23 -9.65
C PHE A 60 4.93 11.69 -9.57
N ASP A 61 3.97 12.00 -8.69
CA ASP A 61 3.95 13.30 -8.00
C ASP A 61 4.83 13.25 -6.74
N ASP A 62 6.04 12.72 -6.90
CA ASP A 62 7.14 12.95 -5.97
C ASP A 62 7.99 14.04 -6.64
N ALA A 63 7.52 15.29 -6.50
CA ALA A 63 8.31 16.44 -6.91
C ALA A 63 9.68 16.34 -6.21
N PRO A 64 10.80 16.48 -6.93
CA PRO A 64 12.10 16.49 -6.27
C PRO A 64 12.07 17.62 -5.24
N THR A 65 12.23 17.26 -3.97
CA THR A 65 12.49 18.21 -2.89
C THR A 65 13.84 18.86 -3.20
N SER A 66 13.83 19.87 -4.07
CA SER A 66 14.98 20.70 -4.40
C SER A 66 15.09 21.78 -3.34
N ASP A 67 15.37 21.36 -2.11
CA ASP A 67 15.71 22.25 -0.98
C ASP A 67 17.13 21.92 -0.47
N LEU A 68 18.07 21.81 -1.39
CA LEU A 68 19.50 21.83 -1.07
C LEU A 68 20.22 22.85 -1.98
N ASP A 69 19.74 24.09 -1.97
CA ASP A 69 20.59 25.25 -2.22
C ASP A 69 21.03 25.83 -0.88
N LEU A 70 21.97 25.14 -0.22
CA LEU A 70 22.84 25.77 0.77
C LEU A 70 24.01 26.43 0.02
N GLY A 71 23.67 27.43 -0.79
CA GLY A 71 24.61 28.37 -1.36
C GLY A 71 25.28 29.15 -0.22
N GLY A 72 26.59 28.96 -0.08
CA GLY A 72 27.40 29.57 0.95
C GLY A 72 27.34 31.10 0.88
N ALA A 73 27.00 31.70 2.02
CA ALA A 73 27.26 33.12 2.25
C ALA A 73 28.77 33.33 2.44
N PRO A 74 29.41 34.28 1.73
CA PRO A 74 30.67 34.87 2.17
C PRO A 74 30.45 35.85 3.34
#